data_AF-A0A957E3Q0-F1
#
_entry.id   AF-A0A957E3Q0-F1
#
_cell.length_a   1.000
_cell.length_b   1.000
_cell.length_c   1.000
_cell.angle_alpha   90.00
_cell.angle_beta   90.00
_cell.angle_gamma   90.00
#
_symmetry.space_group_name_H-M   'P 1'
#
loop_
_entity.id
_entity.type
_entity.pdbx_description
1 polymer ?
#
loop_
_entity_poly.entity_id
_entity_poly.type
_entity_poly.pdbx_seq_one_letter_code
_entity_poly.pdbx_strand_id
1 'polypeptide(L)'
;MSPEDRFIQIQNTMAAFSPHYRQKMQAVLQEAKYEHPDWLLSFMALGVDPEPLTVEVFHSIAPYTNINTQREYLQQTAARGFLQSVGEDAYRLTDNGRFWINAFFSATGEALAALELPLPAADLTGLADLLERIIVGTETAVTPANKAFFHMSRRTDPGPNTPAMLRIDQYLTDLLRYRDDAHIAAWQPLGVSGHGWEAFTAIWKNGPLTAAELAERFTQRNHSAADYTSGLEPFVAQSWLEINSEPAFAITTSGRMVRAEVENRTNEYYFVGWQALTEDEQNKLHNLLQKLFEQLQRLTAVAVWPIANGALGAAGPLYADKTQPIMQAYGLNQPGLFFTLWQGLGIEPLPVSTVNFARRFPYANPNLYAERLQALTAAGFVTKTGNTSDYAVTDAGREAYFAVDNAFTDTLSALELLPQAESEQLTTLLAAVVERSATQDDGTDKWCIGCSRSMHRNDADAGLVRVDEYLDDLNAYRDDAHLAAYAPYELSGPAMEAFTLLWKDGLNTAAALQERLEFRGNSVEIYSAALQELVAKGWATKTDNAFKLTSNGQE
;
A
#
# COMPACT_ATOMS: atom_id res chain seq x y z
N MET A 1 17.23 -4.04 -20.64
CA MET A 1 16.10 -4.60 -19.88
C MET A 1 15.52 -5.78 -20.64
N SER A 2 15.26 -6.91 -19.99
CA SER A 2 14.63 -8.05 -20.68
C SER A 2 13.14 -7.75 -21.00
N PRO A 3 12.53 -8.46 -21.96
CA PRO A 3 11.09 -8.43 -22.18
C PRO A 3 10.28 -8.72 -20.90
N GLU A 4 10.73 -9.67 -20.09
CA GLU A 4 10.08 -10.05 -18.83
C GLU A 4 10.10 -8.91 -17.81
N ASP A 5 11.25 -8.25 -17.61
CA ASP A 5 11.37 -7.10 -16.70
C ASP A 5 10.41 -5.95 -17.09
N ARG A 6 10.26 -5.68 -18.39
CA ARG A 6 9.34 -4.64 -18.90
C ARG A 6 7.90 -4.98 -18.56
N PHE A 7 7.50 -6.24 -18.78
CA PHE A 7 6.15 -6.69 -18.47
C PHE A 7 5.86 -6.61 -16.96
N ILE A 8 6.81 -7.06 -16.13
CA ILE A 8 6.70 -6.97 -14.66
C ILE A 8 6.55 -5.50 -14.23
N GLN A 9 7.29 -4.57 -14.83
CA GLN A 9 7.17 -3.15 -14.53
C GLN A 9 5.78 -2.60 -14.88
N ILE A 10 5.22 -2.94 -16.05
CA ILE A 10 3.86 -2.55 -16.46
C ILE A 10 2.84 -3.07 -15.44
N GLN A 11 2.93 -4.36 -15.09
CA GLN A 11 2.02 -4.98 -14.12
C GLN A 11 2.12 -4.33 -12.74
N ASN A 12 3.33 -4.08 -12.24
CA ASN A 12 3.55 -3.44 -10.95
C ASN A 12 3.05 -2.00 -10.93
N THR A 13 3.31 -1.24 -12.00
CA THR A 13 2.86 0.15 -12.11
C THR A 13 1.33 0.21 -12.14
N MET A 14 0.67 -0.63 -12.94
CA MET A 14 -0.80 -0.71 -12.98
C MET A 14 -1.37 -1.13 -11.60
N ALA A 15 -0.79 -2.13 -10.94
CA ALA A 15 -1.22 -2.55 -9.62
C ALA A 15 -1.11 -1.43 -8.57
N ALA A 16 -0.11 -0.55 -8.70
CA ALA A 16 0.08 0.59 -7.82
C ALA A 16 -0.98 1.69 -7.97
N PHE A 17 -1.75 1.72 -9.07
CA PHE A 17 -2.92 2.61 -9.18
C PHE A 17 -4.10 2.12 -8.32
N SER A 18 -4.29 0.81 -8.19
CA SER A 18 -5.48 0.22 -7.55
C SER A 18 -5.83 0.79 -6.18
N PRO A 19 -4.89 0.97 -5.22
CA PRO A 19 -5.21 1.52 -3.90
C PRO A 19 -5.89 2.88 -3.95
N HIS A 20 -5.64 3.68 -4.99
CA HIS A 20 -6.06 5.08 -5.08
C HIS A 20 -7.50 5.26 -5.57
N TYR A 21 -8.09 4.27 -6.23
CA TYR A 21 -9.49 4.30 -6.68
C TYR A 21 -10.36 3.17 -6.13
N ARG A 22 -9.76 2.17 -5.46
CA ARG A 22 -10.47 0.96 -5.00
C ARG A 22 -11.69 1.26 -4.15
N GLN A 23 -11.58 2.19 -3.19
CA GLN A 23 -12.69 2.52 -2.30
C GLN A 23 -13.89 3.10 -3.06
N LYS A 24 -13.64 4.06 -3.97
CA LYS A 24 -14.69 4.65 -4.81
C LYS A 24 -15.33 3.59 -5.73
N MET A 25 -14.52 2.75 -6.36
CA MET A 25 -15.02 1.64 -7.18
C MET A 25 -15.88 0.67 -6.35
N GLN A 26 -15.43 0.27 -5.16
CA GLN A 26 -16.18 -0.62 -4.29
C GLN A 26 -17.52 -0.03 -3.85
N ALA A 27 -17.58 1.28 -3.58
CA ALA A 27 -18.84 1.95 -3.27
C ALA A 27 -19.84 1.84 -4.43
N VAL A 28 -19.39 2.06 -5.68
CA VAL A 28 -20.24 1.90 -6.88
C VAL A 28 -20.71 0.45 -7.03
N LEU A 29 -19.81 -0.54 -6.86
CA LEU A 29 -20.15 -1.96 -6.98
C LEU A 29 -21.17 -2.39 -5.90
N GLN A 30 -21.03 -1.89 -4.68
CA GLN A 30 -21.96 -2.15 -3.57
C GLN A 30 -23.33 -1.50 -3.81
N GLU A 31 -23.35 -0.25 -4.28
CA GLU A 31 -24.59 0.45 -4.61
C GLU A 31 -25.34 -0.24 -5.76
N ALA A 32 -24.60 -0.68 -6.77
CA ALA A 32 -25.12 -1.48 -7.88
C ALA A 32 -25.59 -2.88 -7.45
N LYS A 33 -25.19 -3.36 -6.26
CA LYS A 33 -25.35 -4.75 -5.80
C LYS A 33 -24.78 -5.75 -6.80
N TYR A 34 -23.65 -5.42 -7.40
CA TYR A 34 -22.94 -6.35 -8.26
C TYR A 34 -22.44 -7.55 -7.44
N GLU A 35 -22.75 -8.74 -7.91
CA GLU A 35 -22.13 -9.97 -7.44
C GLU A 35 -21.03 -10.40 -8.41
N HIS A 36 -20.13 -11.27 -8.00
CA HIS A 36 -19.21 -11.88 -8.96
C HIS A 36 -20.01 -12.84 -9.87
N PRO A 37 -19.96 -12.72 -11.22
CA PRO A 37 -19.05 -11.91 -12.05
C PRO A 37 -19.70 -10.72 -12.81
N ASP A 38 -20.78 -10.12 -12.30
CA ASP A 38 -21.60 -9.10 -13.00
C ASP A 38 -20.80 -7.96 -13.62
N TRP A 39 -19.82 -7.42 -12.90
CA TRP A 39 -18.95 -6.36 -13.39
C TRP A 39 -18.19 -6.77 -14.66
N LEU A 40 -17.56 -7.94 -14.62
CA LEU A 40 -16.74 -8.43 -15.72
C LEU A 40 -17.61 -8.66 -16.96
N LEU A 41 -18.79 -9.23 -16.78
CA LEU A 41 -19.72 -9.48 -17.88
C LEU A 41 -20.31 -8.18 -18.45
N SER A 42 -20.57 -7.18 -17.61
CA SER A 42 -21.01 -5.85 -18.06
C SER A 42 -19.91 -5.13 -18.85
N PHE A 43 -18.66 -5.20 -18.38
CA PHE A 43 -17.48 -4.72 -19.11
C PHE A 43 -17.33 -5.44 -20.45
N MET A 44 -17.46 -6.77 -20.47
CA MET A 44 -17.33 -7.54 -21.70
C MET A 44 -18.44 -7.20 -22.70
N ALA A 45 -19.69 -7.09 -22.25
CA ALA A 45 -20.81 -6.70 -23.09
C ALA A 45 -20.65 -5.28 -23.67
N LEU A 46 -20.15 -4.33 -22.87
CA LEU A 46 -19.77 -3.00 -23.36
C LEU A 46 -18.69 -3.08 -24.43
N GLY A 47 -17.71 -3.97 -24.24
CA GLY A 47 -16.59 -4.21 -25.16
C GLY A 47 -16.98 -4.74 -26.55
N VAL A 48 -18.15 -5.38 -26.70
CA VAL A 48 -18.59 -5.98 -27.97
C VAL A 48 -19.80 -5.29 -28.64
N ASP A 49 -20.50 -4.40 -27.93
CA ASP A 49 -21.60 -3.54 -28.43
C ASP A 49 -21.34 -2.89 -29.84
N PRO A 50 -22.24 -2.86 -30.82
CA PRO A 50 -23.61 -3.34 -30.79
C PRO A 50 -23.72 -4.82 -31.13
N GLU A 51 -22.68 -5.63 -31.05
CA GLU A 51 -22.84 -7.08 -31.15
C GLU A 51 -23.17 -7.68 -29.77
N PRO A 52 -23.94 -8.78 -29.71
CA PRO A 52 -24.21 -9.44 -28.44
C PRO A 52 -22.95 -10.15 -27.90
N LEU A 53 -22.78 -10.14 -26.59
CA LEU A 53 -21.85 -11.04 -25.90
C LEU A 53 -22.46 -12.45 -25.91
N THR A 54 -21.86 -13.35 -26.69
CA THR A 54 -22.26 -14.76 -26.70
C THR A 54 -21.39 -15.60 -25.75
N VAL A 55 -21.86 -16.78 -25.38
CA VAL A 55 -21.08 -17.75 -24.59
C VAL A 55 -19.77 -18.10 -25.31
N GLU A 56 -19.77 -18.23 -26.64
CA GLU A 56 -18.57 -18.53 -27.44
C GLU A 56 -17.58 -17.36 -27.42
N VAL A 57 -18.07 -16.11 -27.53
CA VAL A 57 -17.22 -14.93 -27.42
C VAL A 57 -16.58 -14.88 -26.04
N PHE A 58 -17.37 -15.05 -24.98
CA PHE A 58 -16.85 -15.08 -23.62
C PHE A 58 -15.82 -16.21 -23.43
N HIS A 59 -16.11 -17.41 -23.94
CA HIS A 59 -15.18 -18.54 -23.86
C HIS A 59 -13.89 -18.30 -24.65
N SER A 60 -13.96 -17.62 -25.80
CA SER A 60 -12.76 -17.30 -26.59
C SER A 60 -11.78 -16.37 -25.87
N ILE A 61 -12.30 -15.48 -25.01
CA ILE A 61 -11.52 -14.51 -24.23
C ILE A 61 -11.06 -15.12 -22.89
N ALA A 62 -11.87 -16.00 -22.31
CA ALA A 62 -11.59 -16.69 -21.05
C ALA A 62 -11.68 -18.22 -21.23
N PRO A 63 -10.76 -18.85 -22.01
CA PRO A 63 -10.89 -20.26 -22.44
C PRO A 63 -10.59 -21.28 -21.33
N TYR A 64 -10.26 -20.80 -20.13
CA TYR A 64 -9.86 -21.61 -18.99
C TYR A 64 -11.06 -22.09 -18.15
N THR A 65 -12.17 -21.34 -18.18
CA THR A 65 -13.37 -21.66 -17.37
C THR A 65 -14.31 -22.58 -18.13
N ASN A 66 -15.01 -23.47 -17.42
CA ASN A 66 -16.02 -24.34 -18.01
C ASN A 66 -17.11 -23.51 -18.72
N ILE A 67 -17.40 -23.87 -19.97
CA ILE A 67 -18.33 -23.13 -20.82
C ILE A 67 -19.76 -23.10 -20.26
N ASN A 68 -20.19 -24.14 -19.55
CA ASN A 68 -21.52 -24.18 -18.93
C ASN A 68 -21.59 -23.22 -17.75
N THR A 69 -20.51 -23.09 -16.97
CA THR A 69 -20.43 -22.09 -15.91
C THR A 69 -20.44 -20.67 -16.46
N GLN A 70 -19.77 -20.43 -17.59
CA GLN A 70 -19.84 -19.14 -18.27
C GLN A 70 -21.26 -18.80 -18.75
N ARG A 71 -22.00 -19.80 -19.27
CA ARG A 71 -23.43 -19.66 -19.59
C ARG A 71 -24.27 -19.32 -18.36
N GLU A 72 -24.08 -20.03 -17.26
CA GLU A 72 -24.78 -19.77 -16.00
C GLU A 72 -24.51 -18.34 -15.49
N TYR A 73 -23.26 -17.88 -15.55
CA TYR A 73 -22.92 -16.50 -15.18
C TYR A 73 -23.67 -15.47 -16.02
N LEU A 74 -23.72 -15.64 -17.34
CA LEU A 74 -24.47 -14.74 -18.23
C LEU A 74 -25.97 -14.74 -17.89
N GLN A 75 -26.56 -15.91 -17.63
CA GLN A 75 -27.96 -16.03 -17.22
C GLN A 75 -28.25 -15.35 -15.89
N GLN A 76 -27.36 -15.51 -14.90
CA GLN A 76 -27.50 -14.88 -13.58
C GLN A 76 -27.36 -13.36 -13.66
N THR A 77 -26.36 -12.85 -14.38
CA THR A 77 -26.20 -11.40 -14.60
C THR A 77 -27.37 -10.80 -15.38
N ALA A 78 -27.96 -11.56 -16.31
CA ALA A 78 -29.20 -11.16 -16.97
C ALA A 78 -30.41 -11.14 -16.02
N ALA A 79 -30.55 -12.15 -15.14
CA ALA A 79 -31.60 -12.20 -14.14
C ALA A 79 -31.51 -11.04 -13.12
N ARG A 80 -30.30 -10.53 -12.85
CA ARG A 80 -30.06 -9.33 -12.04
C ARG A 80 -30.27 -8.01 -12.80
N GLY A 81 -30.56 -8.08 -14.10
CA GLY A 81 -30.96 -6.93 -14.91
C GLY A 81 -29.81 -6.08 -15.46
N PHE A 82 -28.56 -6.55 -15.41
CA PHE A 82 -27.42 -5.86 -16.03
C PHE A 82 -27.24 -6.24 -17.50
N LEU A 83 -27.65 -7.45 -17.85
CA LEU A 83 -27.73 -7.95 -19.22
C LEU A 83 -29.18 -8.29 -19.60
N GLN A 84 -29.46 -8.34 -20.89
CA GLN A 84 -30.70 -8.88 -21.45
C GLN A 84 -30.38 -9.92 -22.50
N SER A 85 -31.09 -11.05 -22.50
CA SER A 85 -31.00 -12.04 -23.56
C SER A 85 -31.61 -11.48 -24.85
N VAL A 86 -30.91 -11.64 -25.97
CA VAL A 86 -31.38 -11.26 -27.32
C VAL A 86 -31.41 -12.45 -28.28
N GLY A 87 -31.25 -13.65 -27.75
CA GLY A 87 -31.17 -14.91 -28.48
C GLY A 87 -30.68 -16.04 -27.58
N GLU A 88 -30.56 -17.24 -28.16
CA GLU A 88 -29.92 -18.38 -27.49
C GLU A 88 -28.46 -18.04 -27.21
N ASP A 89 -28.06 -18.14 -25.94
CA ASP A 89 -26.69 -17.87 -25.46
C ASP A 89 -26.10 -16.50 -25.86
N ALA A 90 -26.96 -15.51 -26.18
CA ALA A 90 -26.55 -14.18 -26.64
C ALA A 90 -27.16 -13.06 -25.78
N TYR A 91 -26.31 -12.16 -25.27
CA TYR A 91 -26.69 -11.14 -24.29
C TYR A 91 -26.23 -9.74 -24.70
N ARG A 92 -27.00 -8.71 -24.32
CA ARG A 92 -26.63 -7.30 -24.48
C ARG A 92 -26.68 -6.58 -23.15
N LEU A 93 -25.89 -5.52 -23.02
CA LEU A 93 -25.93 -4.62 -21.88
C LEU A 93 -27.29 -3.90 -21.83
N THR A 94 -27.94 -3.91 -20.66
CA THR A 94 -29.14 -3.09 -20.44
C THR A 94 -28.75 -1.64 -20.16
N ASP A 95 -29.72 -0.72 -20.14
CA ASP A 95 -29.47 0.66 -19.69
C ASP A 95 -28.95 0.70 -18.25
N ASN A 96 -29.46 -0.18 -17.38
CA ASN A 96 -29.00 -0.32 -16.01
C ASN A 96 -27.55 -0.83 -15.95
N GLY A 97 -27.21 -1.88 -16.73
CA GLY A 97 -25.83 -2.37 -16.84
C GLY A 97 -24.87 -1.29 -17.34
N ARG A 98 -25.29 -0.53 -18.37
CA ARG A 98 -24.52 0.58 -18.95
C ARG A 98 -24.31 1.73 -17.97
N PHE A 99 -25.35 2.09 -17.23
CA PHE A 99 -25.26 3.12 -16.20
C PHE A 99 -24.18 2.76 -15.17
N TRP A 100 -24.25 1.56 -14.59
CA TRP A 100 -23.34 1.17 -13.52
C TRP A 100 -21.91 0.95 -13.97
N ILE A 101 -21.68 0.38 -15.15
CA ILE A 101 -20.31 0.24 -15.68
C ILE A 101 -19.69 1.62 -16.00
N ASN A 102 -20.48 2.58 -16.47
CA ASN A 102 -20.01 3.95 -16.68
C ASN A 102 -19.79 4.70 -15.36
N ALA A 103 -20.63 4.46 -14.35
CA ALA A 103 -20.45 5.00 -13.01
C ALA A 103 -19.14 4.48 -12.39
N PHE A 104 -18.81 3.21 -12.63
CA PHE A 104 -17.55 2.60 -12.20
C PHE A 104 -16.34 3.34 -12.81
N PHE A 105 -16.31 3.52 -14.13
CA PHE A 105 -15.19 4.22 -14.78
C PHE A 105 -15.13 5.71 -14.41
N SER A 106 -16.28 6.37 -14.25
CA SER A 106 -16.35 7.75 -13.75
C SER A 106 -15.75 7.86 -12.34
N ALA A 107 -16.09 6.94 -11.44
CA ALA A 107 -15.57 6.92 -10.08
C ALA A 107 -14.04 6.70 -10.03
N THR A 108 -13.50 5.86 -10.92
CA THR A 108 -12.05 5.71 -11.12
C THR A 108 -11.41 7.02 -11.58
N GLY A 109 -11.99 7.66 -12.60
CA GLY A 109 -11.49 8.93 -13.13
C GLY A 109 -11.49 10.05 -12.09
N GLU A 110 -12.57 10.17 -11.31
CA GLU A 110 -12.65 11.14 -10.22
C GLU A 110 -11.63 10.88 -9.11
N ALA A 111 -11.41 9.62 -8.74
CA ALA A 111 -10.41 9.26 -7.73
C ALA A 111 -9.00 9.66 -8.19
N LEU A 112 -8.63 9.30 -9.43
CA LEU A 112 -7.31 9.64 -9.97
C LEU A 112 -7.11 11.14 -10.19
N ALA A 113 -8.18 11.87 -10.55
CA ALA A 113 -8.13 13.33 -10.69
C ALA A 113 -7.97 14.06 -9.34
N ALA A 114 -8.37 13.44 -8.23
CA ALA A 114 -8.24 14.01 -6.88
C ALA A 114 -6.85 13.80 -6.24
N LEU A 115 -5.99 12.99 -6.87
CA LEU A 115 -4.63 12.76 -6.36
C LEU A 115 -3.76 13.99 -6.58
N GLU A 116 -2.88 14.26 -5.61
CA GLU A 116 -1.70 15.08 -5.87
C GLU A 116 -0.87 14.42 -6.97
N LEU A 117 -0.40 15.22 -7.94
CA LEU A 117 0.30 14.68 -9.09
C LEU A 117 1.59 13.98 -8.64
N PRO A 118 1.75 12.66 -8.89
CA PRO A 118 2.91 11.92 -8.41
C PRO A 118 4.20 12.30 -9.14
N LEU A 119 4.09 12.94 -10.31
CA LEU A 119 5.20 13.43 -11.13
C LEU A 119 4.86 14.83 -11.68
N PRO A 120 5.87 15.60 -12.13
CA PRO A 120 5.63 16.83 -12.87
C PRO A 120 4.68 16.60 -14.07
N ALA A 121 3.78 17.55 -14.35
CA ALA A 121 2.77 17.40 -15.40
C ALA A 121 3.37 17.10 -16.79
N ALA A 122 4.55 17.64 -17.10
CA ALA A 122 5.28 17.37 -18.33
C ALA A 122 5.76 15.90 -18.42
N ASP A 123 6.18 15.31 -17.30
CA ASP A 123 6.61 13.92 -17.23
C ASP A 123 5.43 12.96 -17.39
N LEU A 124 4.29 13.26 -16.75
CA LEU A 124 3.05 12.49 -16.94
C LEU A 124 2.54 12.54 -18.37
N THR A 125 2.57 13.73 -18.99
CA THR A 125 2.16 13.90 -20.39
C THR A 125 3.10 13.10 -21.30
N GLY A 126 4.41 13.26 -21.12
CA GLY A 126 5.39 12.51 -21.91
C GLY A 126 5.29 10.99 -21.73
N LEU A 127 4.94 10.51 -20.53
CA LEU A 127 4.67 9.10 -20.28
C LEU A 127 3.42 8.62 -21.02
N ALA A 128 2.32 9.37 -20.93
CA ALA A 128 1.07 9.05 -21.65
C ALA A 128 1.30 8.99 -23.17
N ASP A 129 2.04 9.93 -23.73
CA ASP A 129 2.31 10.00 -25.18
C ASP A 129 3.18 8.81 -25.66
N LEU A 130 4.16 8.37 -24.85
CA LEU A 130 4.97 7.19 -25.15
C LEU A 130 4.13 5.91 -25.12
N LEU A 131 3.24 5.77 -24.12
CA LEU A 131 2.33 4.63 -24.02
C LEU A 131 1.32 4.62 -25.17
N GLU A 132 0.73 5.77 -25.52
CA GLU A 132 -0.21 5.90 -26.64
C GLU A 132 0.41 5.40 -27.96
N ARG A 133 1.68 5.76 -28.23
CA ARG A 133 2.39 5.25 -29.43
C ARG A 133 2.53 3.74 -29.44
N ILE A 134 2.77 3.11 -28.28
CA ILE A 134 2.77 1.65 -28.16
C ILE A 134 1.36 1.10 -28.44
N ILE A 135 0.32 1.70 -27.87
CA ILE A 135 -1.08 1.29 -28.09
C ILE A 135 -1.44 1.35 -29.57
N VAL A 136 -1.12 2.44 -30.27
CA VAL A 136 -1.34 2.58 -31.72
C VAL A 136 -0.55 1.54 -32.51
N GLY A 137 0.72 1.30 -32.14
CA GLY A 137 1.53 0.25 -32.74
C GLY A 137 0.96 -1.15 -32.54
N THR A 138 0.43 -1.44 -31.35
CA THR A 138 -0.24 -2.69 -30.99
C THR A 138 -1.55 -2.88 -31.76
N GLU A 139 -2.37 -1.84 -31.84
CA GLU A 139 -3.65 -1.88 -32.55
C GLU A 139 -3.47 -2.18 -34.04
N THR A 140 -2.47 -1.54 -34.66
CA THR A 140 -2.15 -1.68 -36.09
C THR A 140 -1.32 -2.93 -36.43
N ALA A 141 -0.82 -3.65 -35.42
CA ALA A 141 -0.03 -4.86 -35.64
C ALA A 141 -0.86 -5.95 -36.34
N VAL A 142 -0.25 -6.70 -37.25
CA VAL A 142 -0.96 -7.78 -37.97
C VAL A 142 -1.14 -9.01 -37.07
N THR A 143 -0.21 -9.24 -36.14
CA THR A 143 -0.18 -10.42 -35.28
C THR A 143 -0.17 -10.00 -33.80
N PRO A 144 -1.00 -10.62 -32.94
CA PRO A 144 -1.98 -11.63 -33.27
C PRO A 144 -3.16 -11.05 -34.05
N ALA A 145 -3.76 -11.86 -34.91
CA ALA A 145 -4.87 -11.45 -35.76
C ALA A 145 -6.13 -11.13 -34.92
N ASN A 146 -6.37 -11.91 -33.87
CA ASN A 146 -7.42 -11.65 -32.90
C ASN A 146 -6.84 -10.86 -31.71
N LYS A 147 -7.43 -9.69 -31.43
CA LYS A 147 -7.11 -8.81 -30.29
C LYS A 147 -8.38 -8.44 -29.51
N ALA A 148 -9.28 -9.41 -29.35
CA ALA A 148 -10.61 -9.16 -28.81
C ALA A 148 -10.53 -8.47 -27.43
N PHE A 149 -9.69 -8.96 -26.52
CA PHE A 149 -9.65 -8.43 -25.17
C PHE A 149 -9.04 -7.03 -25.11
N PHE A 150 -8.01 -6.77 -25.91
CA PHE A 150 -7.48 -5.44 -26.15
C PHE A 150 -8.56 -4.50 -26.68
N HIS A 151 -9.27 -4.84 -27.75
CA HIS A 151 -10.30 -3.95 -28.32
C HIS A 151 -11.46 -3.67 -27.36
N MET A 152 -11.84 -4.66 -26.55
CA MET A 152 -12.84 -4.46 -25.49
C MET A 152 -12.37 -3.47 -24.44
N SER A 153 -11.09 -3.54 -24.04
CA SER A 153 -10.44 -2.57 -23.16
C SER A 153 -10.42 -1.18 -23.77
N ARG A 154 -10.06 -1.05 -25.05
CA ARG A 154 -10.03 0.23 -25.78
C ARG A 154 -11.37 0.96 -25.80
N ARG A 155 -12.49 0.25 -25.63
CA ARG A 155 -13.81 0.89 -25.56
C ARG A 155 -14.07 1.67 -24.29
N THR A 156 -13.27 1.45 -23.26
CA THR A 156 -13.34 2.22 -22.02
C THR A 156 -12.35 3.39 -22.03
N ASP A 157 -11.68 3.65 -23.15
CA ASP A 157 -10.77 4.77 -23.28
C ASP A 157 -11.50 6.09 -23.00
N PRO A 158 -11.05 6.85 -21.99
CA PRO A 158 -11.64 8.15 -21.66
C PRO A 158 -11.35 9.24 -22.70
N GLY A 159 -10.53 8.94 -23.72
CA GLY A 159 -10.20 9.82 -24.82
C GLY A 159 -8.99 10.72 -24.57
N PRO A 160 -8.45 11.37 -25.62
CA PRO A 160 -7.17 12.07 -25.57
C PRO A 160 -7.17 13.34 -24.71
N ASN A 161 -8.34 13.92 -24.45
CA ASN A 161 -8.49 15.16 -23.68
C ASN A 161 -8.57 14.94 -22.16
N THR A 162 -8.48 13.68 -21.73
CA THR A 162 -8.56 13.30 -20.32
C THR A 162 -7.20 13.51 -19.62
N PRO A 163 -7.19 13.81 -18.30
CA PRO A 163 -5.95 13.91 -17.52
C PRO A 163 -4.99 12.75 -17.75
N ALA A 164 -3.69 13.06 -17.85
CA ALA A 164 -2.65 12.10 -18.22
C ALA A 164 -2.63 10.85 -17.32
N MET A 165 -2.90 11.00 -16.02
CA MET A 165 -2.96 9.88 -15.07
C MET A 165 -3.99 8.81 -15.47
N LEU A 166 -5.19 9.23 -15.90
CA LEU A 166 -6.24 8.29 -16.30
C LEU A 166 -5.94 7.66 -17.66
N ARG A 167 -5.31 8.41 -18.58
CA ARG A 167 -4.80 7.84 -19.85
C ARG A 167 -3.72 6.78 -19.61
N ILE A 168 -2.78 7.04 -18.69
CA ILE A 168 -1.73 6.08 -18.32
C ILE A 168 -2.36 4.80 -17.75
N ASP A 169 -3.27 4.92 -16.77
CA ASP A 169 -3.97 3.76 -16.19
C ASP A 169 -4.69 2.91 -17.26
N GLN A 170 -5.41 3.58 -18.17
CA GLN A 170 -6.07 2.91 -19.29
C GLN A 170 -5.07 2.22 -20.23
N TYR A 171 -3.99 2.88 -20.64
CA TYR A 171 -3.02 2.28 -21.57
C TYR A 171 -2.28 1.10 -20.93
N LEU A 172 -1.95 1.17 -19.64
CA LEU A 172 -1.37 0.02 -18.92
C LEU A 172 -2.36 -1.15 -18.87
N THR A 173 -3.65 -0.87 -18.62
CA THR A 173 -4.71 -1.88 -18.67
C THR A 173 -4.83 -2.50 -20.07
N ASP A 174 -4.85 -1.67 -21.13
CA ASP A 174 -4.90 -2.13 -22.53
C ASP A 174 -3.73 -3.07 -22.85
N LEU A 175 -2.52 -2.74 -22.39
CA LEU A 175 -1.35 -3.60 -22.57
C LEU A 175 -1.51 -4.94 -21.85
N LEU A 176 -2.06 -4.99 -20.63
CA LEU A 176 -2.32 -6.29 -19.99
C LEU A 176 -3.33 -7.13 -20.77
N ARG A 177 -4.41 -6.51 -21.28
CA ARG A 177 -5.41 -7.23 -22.10
C ARG A 177 -4.83 -7.71 -23.41
N TYR A 178 -3.97 -6.92 -24.05
CA TYR A 178 -3.26 -7.35 -25.23
C TYR A 178 -2.29 -8.52 -24.96
N ARG A 179 -1.68 -8.57 -23.78
CA ARG A 179 -0.83 -9.72 -23.42
C ARG A 179 -1.66 -11.01 -23.31
N ASP A 180 -2.88 -10.93 -22.77
CA ASP A 180 -3.78 -12.09 -22.72
C ASP A 180 -4.12 -12.57 -24.14
N ASP A 181 -4.44 -11.65 -25.07
CA ASP A 181 -4.67 -11.97 -26.48
C ASP A 181 -3.43 -12.61 -27.13
N ALA A 182 -2.24 -12.03 -26.91
CA ALA A 182 -0.96 -12.55 -27.40
C ALA A 182 -0.66 -13.96 -26.87
N HIS A 183 -0.94 -14.20 -25.58
CA HIS A 183 -0.71 -15.51 -24.97
C HIS A 183 -1.67 -16.56 -25.55
N ILE A 184 -2.97 -16.23 -25.63
CA ILE A 184 -3.98 -17.11 -26.23
C ILE A 184 -3.61 -17.45 -27.67
N ALA A 185 -3.26 -16.44 -28.48
CA ALA A 185 -2.86 -16.63 -29.86
C ALA A 185 -1.57 -17.47 -30.02
N ALA A 186 -0.68 -17.48 -29.01
CA ALA A 186 0.56 -18.24 -29.06
C ALA A 186 0.35 -19.74 -28.86
N TRP A 187 -0.53 -20.15 -27.93
CA TRP A 187 -0.79 -21.58 -27.66
C TRP A 187 -1.97 -22.17 -28.43
N GLN A 188 -2.96 -21.37 -28.85
CA GLN A 188 -4.16 -21.89 -29.50
C GLN A 188 -3.89 -22.73 -30.77
N PRO A 189 -2.90 -22.41 -31.63
CA PRO A 189 -2.55 -23.24 -32.79
C PRO A 189 -2.08 -24.65 -32.46
N LEU A 190 -1.73 -24.94 -31.21
CA LEU A 190 -1.34 -26.29 -30.75
C LEU A 190 -2.54 -27.25 -30.68
N GLY A 191 -3.77 -26.77 -30.85
CA GLY A 191 -4.98 -27.60 -30.89
C GLY A 191 -5.38 -28.20 -29.53
N VAL A 192 -4.93 -27.58 -28.43
CA VAL A 192 -5.25 -27.98 -27.05
C VAL A 192 -6.36 -27.11 -26.47
N SER A 193 -7.09 -27.60 -25.47
CA SER A 193 -8.10 -26.81 -24.76
C SER A 193 -7.46 -25.79 -23.82
N GLY A 194 -8.17 -24.71 -23.49
CA GLY A 194 -7.68 -23.69 -22.56
C GLY A 194 -7.44 -24.25 -21.15
N HIS A 195 -8.39 -25.01 -20.59
CA HIS A 195 -8.21 -25.64 -19.28
C HIS A 195 -7.09 -26.70 -19.27
N GLY A 196 -6.88 -27.41 -20.38
CA GLY A 196 -5.74 -28.30 -20.56
C GLY A 196 -4.41 -27.55 -20.56
N TRP A 197 -4.35 -26.38 -21.22
CA TRP A 197 -3.17 -25.51 -21.22
C TRP A 197 -2.87 -24.90 -19.83
N GLU A 198 -3.90 -24.49 -19.08
CA GLU A 198 -3.74 -24.00 -17.69
C GLU A 198 -3.18 -25.11 -16.78
N ALA A 199 -3.73 -26.34 -16.89
CA ALA A 199 -3.25 -27.50 -16.16
C ALA A 199 -1.81 -27.89 -16.54
N PHE A 200 -1.49 -27.92 -17.84
CA PHE A 200 -0.13 -28.15 -18.33
C PHE A 200 0.87 -27.12 -17.75
N THR A 201 0.48 -25.84 -17.71
CA THR A 201 1.30 -24.78 -17.11
C THR A 201 1.47 -24.96 -15.60
N ALA A 202 0.45 -25.41 -14.89
CA ALA A 202 0.55 -25.71 -13.47
C ALA A 202 1.52 -26.86 -13.16
N ILE A 203 1.50 -27.93 -13.97
CA ILE A 203 2.43 -29.06 -13.87
C ILE A 203 3.86 -28.59 -14.17
N TRP A 204 4.05 -27.76 -15.20
CA TRP A 204 5.36 -27.19 -15.53
C TRP A 204 5.97 -26.40 -14.37
N LYS A 205 5.17 -25.57 -13.68
CA LYS A 205 5.65 -24.72 -12.56
C LYS A 205 5.87 -25.49 -11.26
N ASN A 206 4.98 -26.42 -10.93
CA ASN A 206 4.89 -26.98 -9.58
C ASN A 206 5.35 -28.45 -9.49
N GLY A 207 5.75 -29.06 -10.61
CA GLY A 207 6.07 -30.48 -10.68
C GLY A 207 4.85 -31.36 -10.94
N PRO A 208 4.98 -32.68 -10.77
CA PRO A 208 3.91 -33.62 -11.09
C PRO A 208 2.63 -33.35 -10.29
N LEU A 209 1.47 -33.40 -10.96
CA LEU A 209 0.15 -33.21 -10.34
C LEU A 209 -0.85 -34.22 -10.90
N THR A 210 -1.76 -34.68 -10.06
CA THR A 210 -2.93 -35.47 -10.43
C THR A 210 -4.08 -34.58 -10.92
N ALA A 211 -5.03 -35.17 -11.66
CA ALA A 211 -6.23 -34.45 -12.08
C ALA A 211 -7.12 -33.98 -10.91
N ALA A 212 -7.11 -34.70 -9.79
CA ALA A 212 -7.84 -34.32 -8.58
C ALA A 212 -7.24 -33.07 -7.93
N GLU A 213 -5.91 -33.02 -7.79
CA GLU A 213 -5.20 -31.83 -7.28
C GLU A 213 -5.40 -30.61 -8.18
N LEU A 214 -5.48 -30.81 -9.50
CA LEU A 214 -5.79 -29.74 -10.44
C LEU A 214 -7.23 -29.22 -10.27
N ALA A 215 -8.20 -30.11 -10.10
CA ALA A 215 -9.59 -29.72 -9.85
C ALA A 215 -9.75 -28.94 -8.54
N GLU A 216 -9.09 -29.38 -7.47
CA GLU A 216 -9.07 -28.67 -6.19
C GLU A 216 -8.41 -27.29 -6.33
N ARG A 217 -7.23 -27.22 -6.97
CA ARG A 217 -6.48 -25.98 -7.15
C ARG A 217 -7.23 -24.95 -7.99
N PHE A 218 -8.01 -25.39 -8.97
CA PHE A 218 -8.73 -24.54 -9.91
C PHE A 218 -10.25 -24.67 -9.75
N THR A 219 -10.73 -24.78 -8.51
CA THR A 219 -12.15 -24.93 -8.19
C THR A 219 -13.02 -23.84 -8.85
N GLN A 220 -12.51 -22.61 -8.93
CA GLN A 220 -13.19 -21.47 -9.57
C GLN A 220 -13.41 -21.63 -11.09
N ARG A 221 -12.73 -22.57 -11.75
CA ARG A 221 -12.91 -22.88 -13.18
C ARG A 221 -14.07 -23.86 -13.43
N ASN A 222 -14.53 -24.53 -12.37
CA ASN A 222 -15.60 -25.53 -12.36
C ASN A 222 -15.38 -26.68 -13.37
N HIS A 223 -14.15 -27.20 -13.41
CA HIS A 223 -13.80 -28.42 -14.14
C HIS A 223 -13.60 -29.58 -13.15
N SER A 224 -14.11 -30.75 -13.51
CA SER A 224 -13.90 -31.98 -12.73
C SER A 224 -12.52 -32.60 -12.99
N ALA A 225 -12.11 -33.55 -12.14
CA ALA A 225 -10.92 -34.35 -12.39
C ALA A 225 -11.00 -35.14 -13.73
N ALA A 226 -12.20 -35.51 -14.16
CA ALA A 226 -12.39 -36.15 -15.47
C ALA A 226 -12.15 -35.15 -16.61
N ASP A 227 -12.61 -33.90 -16.47
CA ASP A 227 -12.39 -32.85 -17.47
C ASP A 227 -10.89 -32.52 -17.61
N TYR A 228 -10.14 -32.49 -16.49
CA TYR A 228 -8.69 -32.32 -16.53
C TYR A 228 -7.97 -33.51 -17.12
N THR A 229 -8.39 -34.74 -16.79
CA THR A 229 -7.83 -35.95 -17.42
C THR A 229 -7.98 -35.87 -18.94
N SER A 230 -9.20 -35.60 -19.43
CA SER A 230 -9.48 -35.47 -20.86
C SER A 230 -8.74 -34.29 -21.50
N GLY A 231 -8.66 -33.15 -20.81
CA GLY A 231 -7.92 -31.97 -21.28
C GLY A 231 -6.40 -32.20 -21.42
N LEU A 232 -5.84 -33.14 -20.65
CA LEU A 232 -4.40 -33.47 -20.66
C LEU A 232 -4.04 -34.62 -21.61
N GLU A 233 -5.01 -35.40 -22.08
CA GLU A 233 -4.79 -36.49 -23.06
C GLU A 233 -4.03 -36.02 -24.32
N PRO A 234 -4.35 -34.88 -24.95
CA PRO A 234 -3.58 -34.39 -26.10
C PRO A 234 -2.11 -34.12 -25.78
N PHE A 235 -1.80 -33.67 -24.56
CA PHE A 235 -0.44 -33.39 -24.13
C PHE A 235 0.38 -34.67 -23.91
N VAL A 236 -0.26 -35.73 -23.39
CA VAL A 236 0.35 -37.06 -23.30
C VAL A 236 0.57 -37.65 -24.70
N ALA A 237 -0.42 -37.53 -25.59
CA ALA A 237 -0.32 -38.01 -26.97
C ALA A 237 0.83 -37.35 -27.75
N GLN A 238 1.11 -36.06 -27.48
CA GLN A 238 2.24 -35.32 -28.06
C GLN A 238 3.57 -35.54 -27.32
N SER A 239 3.60 -36.42 -26.31
CA SER A 239 4.78 -36.66 -25.44
C SER A 239 5.28 -35.40 -24.72
N TRP A 240 4.39 -34.43 -24.48
CA TRP A 240 4.69 -33.23 -23.68
C TRP A 240 4.50 -33.49 -22.18
N LEU A 241 3.61 -34.42 -21.85
CA LEU A 241 3.43 -34.98 -20.52
C LEU A 241 3.66 -36.50 -20.54
N GLU A 242 4.01 -37.05 -19.39
CA GLU A 242 4.03 -38.48 -19.11
C GLU A 242 3.23 -38.80 -17.85
N ILE A 243 2.74 -40.03 -17.73
CA ILE A 243 2.00 -40.52 -16.55
C ILE A 243 2.97 -41.36 -15.71
N ASN A 244 3.17 -40.98 -14.45
CA ASN A 244 4.09 -41.67 -13.54
C ASN A 244 3.42 -42.85 -12.79
N SER A 245 4.14 -43.46 -11.84
CA SER A 245 3.72 -44.66 -11.09
C SER A 245 2.57 -44.46 -10.08
N GLU A 246 2.03 -43.26 -10.02
CA GLU A 246 0.71 -42.89 -9.51
C GLU A 246 0.13 -41.96 -10.59
N PRO A 247 -1.20 -41.84 -10.81
CA PRO A 247 -1.79 -41.15 -11.98
C PRO A 247 -1.61 -39.61 -11.95
N ALA A 248 -0.40 -39.15 -11.63
CA ALA A 248 0.12 -37.81 -11.74
C ALA A 248 0.76 -37.63 -13.12
N PHE A 249 0.50 -36.47 -13.70
CA PHE A 249 1.09 -36.02 -14.94
C PHE A 249 2.39 -35.28 -14.64
N ALA A 250 3.48 -35.68 -15.30
CA ALA A 250 4.78 -35.04 -15.19
C ALA A 250 5.20 -34.43 -16.53
N ILE A 251 5.90 -33.30 -16.47
CA ILE A 251 6.36 -32.62 -17.69
C ILE A 251 7.64 -33.22 -18.25
N THR A 252 7.61 -33.57 -19.53
CA THR A 252 8.77 -34.09 -20.26
C THR A 252 9.70 -32.96 -20.69
N THR A 253 10.88 -33.31 -21.23
CA THR A 253 11.76 -32.31 -21.85
C THR A 253 11.11 -31.65 -23.07
N SER A 254 10.37 -32.41 -23.89
CA SER A 254 9.60 -31.86 -25.03
C SER A 254 8.52 -30.88 -24.55
N GLY A 255 7.83 -31.23 -23.45
CA GLY A 255 6.88 -30.34 -22.79
C GLY A 255 7.50 -29.01 -22.35
N ARG A 256 8.68 -29.06 -21.72
CA ARG A 256 9.42 -27.83 -21.36
C ARG A 256 9.78 -26.98 -22.58
N MET A 257 10.18 -27.60 -23.68
CA MET A 257 10.52 -26.88 -24.92
C MET A 257 9.31 -26.20 -25.55
N VAL A 258 8.16 -26.89 -25.68
CA VAL A 258 6.95 -26.26 -26.24
C VAL A 258 6.44 -25.14 -25.33
N ARG A 259 6.57 -25.29 -24.01
CA ARG A 259 6.19 -24.23 -23.06
C ARG A 259 7.05 -22.97 -23.24
N ALA A 260 8.36 -23.14 -23.42
CA ALA A 260 9.28 -22.04 -23.69
C ALA A 260 9.01 -21.37 -25.04
N GLU A 261 8.72 -22.16 -26.09
CA GLU A 261 8.33 -21.66 -27.41
C GLU A 261 7.06 -20.79 -27.35
N VAL A 262 6.05 -21.20 -26.58
CA VAL A 262 4.84 -20.39 -26.40
C VAL A 262 5.14 -19.07 -25.68
N GLU A 263 6.02 -19.02 -24.68
CA GLU A 263 6.41 -17.73 -24.07
C GLU A 263 7.19 -16.86 -25.06
N ASN A 264 8.10 -17.43 -25.83
CA ASN A 264 8.85 -16.69 -26.85
C ASN A 264 7.88 -16.05 -27.86
N ARG A 265 6.92 -16.82 -28.35
CA ARG A 265 5.88 -16.34 -29.27
C ARG A 265 4.95 -15.32 -28.63
N THR A 266 4.58 -15.52 -27.36
CA THR A 266 3.82 -14.52 -26.58
C THR A 266 4.58 -13.20 -26.54
N ASN A 267 5.89 -13.24 -26.28
CA ASN A 267 6.74 -12.05 -26.26
C ASN A 267 6.86 -11.40 -27.65
N GLU A 268 7.07 -12.18 -28.71
CA GLU A 268 7.10 -11.67 -30.09
C GLU A 268 5.82 -10.91 -30.44
N TYR A 269 4.67 -11.45 -30.06
CA TYR A 269 3.37 -10.83 -30.29
C TYR A 269 3.15 -9.60 -29.41
N TYR A 270 3.44 -9.71 -28.11
CA TYR A 270 3.20 -8.64 -27.14
C TYR A 270 4.08 -7.41 -27.38
N PHE A 271 5.35 -7.60 -27.76
CA PHE A 271 6.30 -6.51 -27.95
C PHE A 271 6.28 -5.86 -29.34
N VAL A 272 5.38 -6.28 -30.23
CA VAL A 272 5.30 -5.69 -31.59
C VAL A 272 5.04 -4.17 -31.57
N GLY A 273 4.12 -3.70 -30.73
CA GLY A 273 3.80 -2.27 -30.61
C GLY A 273 4.95 -1.43 -30.04
N TRP A 274 5.89 -2.06 -29.32
CA TRP A 274 7.04 -1.37 -28.74
C TRP A 274 8.07 -0.93 -29.78
N GLN A 275 8.01 -1.50 -30.99
CA GLN A 275 8.83 -1.06 -32.12
C GLN A 275 8.47 0.36 -32.59
N ALA A 276 7.33 0.92 -32.13
CA ALA A 276 6.98 2.32 -32.33
C ALA A 276 7.89 3.30 -31.58
N LEU A 277 8.71 2.82 -30.63
CA LEU A 277 9.63 3.62 -29.83
C LEU A 277 11.09 3.28 -30.13
N THR A 278 11.93 4.31 -30.19
CA THR A 278 13.40 4.17 -30.20
C THR A 278 13.93 3.62 -28.88
N GLU A 279 15.19 3.18 -28.85
CA GLU A 279 15.83 2.68 -27.62
C GLU A 279 15.86 3.75 -26.51
N ASP A 280 16.18 5.00 -26.85
CA ASP A 280 16.18 6.12 -25.90
C ASP A 280 14.77 6.39 -25.34
N GLU A 281 13.75 6.30 -26.19
CA GLU A 281 12.35 6.45 -25.77
C GLU A 281 11.88 5.29 -24.88
N GLN A 282 12.30 4.05 -25.16
CA GLN A 282 12.02 2.91 -24.29
C GLN A 282 12.71 3.06 -22.93
N ASN A 283 13.95 3.55 -22.90
CA ASN A 283 14.65 3.86 -21.66
C ASN A 283 13.97 5.00 -20.88
N LYS A 284 13.51 6.04 -21.57
CA LYS A 284 12.72 7.13 -20.98
C LYS A 284 11.40 6.61 -20.39
N LEU A 285 10.67 5.78 -21.14
CA LEU A 285 9.43 5.14 -20.69
C LEU A 285 9.67 4.33 -19.41
N HIS A 286 10.71 3.49 -19.40
CA HIS A 286 11.09 2.70 -18.23
C HIS A 286 11.35 3.59 -16.99
N ASN A 287 12.14 4.64 -17.16
CA ASN A 287 12.46 5.56 -16.05
C ASN A 287 11.21 6.29 -15.54
N LEU A 288 10.30 6.70 -16.42
CA LEU A 288 9.06 7.37 -16.04
C LEU A 288 8.08 6.42 -15.32
N LEU A 289 7.94 5.18 -15.80
CA LEU A 289 7.14 4.15 -15.12
C LEU A 289 7.70 3.81 -13.73
N GLN A 290 9.02 3.68 -13.61
CA GLN A 290 9.70 3.42 -12.33
C GLN A 290 9.39 4.53 -11.32
N LYS A 291 9.58 5.80 -11.72
CA LYS A 291 9.28 6.95 -10.87
C LYS A 291 7.80 7.03 -10.51
N LEU A 292 6.91 6.79 -11.47
CA LEU A 292 5.47 6.80 -11.22
C LEU A 292 5.08 5.72 -10.19
N PHE A 293 5.58 4.50 -10.38
CA PHE A 293 5.37 3.39 -9.44
C PHE A 293 5.82 3.73 -8.02
N GLU A 294 7.05 4.23 -7.86
CA GLU A 294 7.59 4.62 -6.55
C GLU A 294 6.76 5.72 -5.88
N GLN A 295 6.29 6.72 -6.65
CA GLN A 295 5.48 7.80 -6.11
C GLN A 295 4.05 7.35 -5.78
N LEU A 296 3.44 6.47 -6.58
CA LEU A 296 2.15 5.86 -6.24
C LEU A 296 2.23 5.02 -4.95
N GLN A 297 3.30 4.24 -4.78
CA GLN A 297 3.56 3.50 -3.54
C GLN A 297 3.76 4.43 -2.36
N ARG A 298 4.52 5.51 -2.54
CA ARG A 298 4.73 6.53 -1.51
C ARG A 298 3.41 7.16 -1.08
N LEU A 299 2.53 7.53 -2.01
CA LEU A 299 1.20 8.07 -1.70
C LEU A 299 0.38 7.08 -0.87
N THR A 300 0.43 5.79 -1.21
CA THR A 300 -0.22 4.74 -0.41
C THR A 300 0.38 4.65 1.00
N ALA A 301 1.70 4.64 1.14
CA ALA A 301 2.37 4.57 2.44
C ALA A 301 2.06 5.79 3.32
N VAL A 302 2.04 7.00 2.75
CA VAL A 302 1.67 8.23 3.46
C VAL A 302 0.23 8.17 3.96
N ALA A 303 -0.70 7.57 3.21
CA ALA A 303 -2.09 7.42 3.62
C ALA A 303 -2.29 6.45 4.80
N VAL A 304 -1.35 5.52 5.05
CA VAL A 304 -1.41 4.59 6.18
C VAL A 304 -1.12 5.28 7.51
N TRP A 305 -0.22 6.27 7.52
CA TRP A 305 0.21 6.91 8.77
C TRP A 305 -0.94 7.56 9.58
N PRO A 306 -1.86 8.36 9.00
CA PRO A 306 -3.00 8.88 9.75
C PRO A 306 -3.87 7.80 10.39
N ILE A 307 -4.01 6.64 9.73
CA ILE A 307 -4.79 5.49 10.26
C ILE A 307 -4.03 4.86 11.43
N ALA A 308 -2.73 4.59 11.26
CA ALA A 308 -1.85 4.06 12.30
C ALA A 308 -1.84 4.96 13.55
N ASN A 309 -1.65 6.26 13.35
CA ASN A 309 -1.66 7.26 14.42
C ASN A 309 -3.06 7.39 15.06
N GLY A 310 -4.13 7.26 14.27
CA GLY A 310 -5.50 7.22 14.79
C GLY A 310 -5.76 6.00 15.67
N ALA A 311 -5.26 4.82 15.28
CA ALA A 311 -5.35 3.59 16.06
C ALA A 311 -4.58 3.70 17.38
N LEU A 312 -3.32 4.20 17.35
CA LEU A 312 -2.52 4.46 18.54
C LEU A 312 -3.23 5.43 19.50
N GLY A 313 -3.78 6.53 18.96
CA GLY A 313 -4.54 7.51 19.76
C GLY A 313 -5.83 6.96 20.36
N ALA A 314 -6.45 5.95 19.73
CA ALA A 314 -7.67 5.31 20.21
C ALA A 314 -7.41 4.28 21.32
N ALA A 315 -6.18 3.78 21.49
CA ALA A 315 -5.83 2.83 22.54
C ALA A 315 -5.91 3.47 23.94
N GLY A 316 -5.42 4.71 24.09
CA GLY A 316 -5.37 5.44 25.36
C GLY A 316 -6.64 5.37 26.23
N PRO A 317 -7.81 5.76 25.69
CA PRO A 317 -9.09 5.67 26.41
C PRO A 317 -9.48 4.25 26.87
N LEU A 318 -8.99 3.19 26.24
CA LEU A 318 -9.37 1.81 26.56
C LEU A 318 -8.79 1.32 27.88
N TYR A 319 -7.62 1.82 28.29
CA TYR A 319 -6.93 1.40 29.52
C TYR A 319 -6.83 2.52 30.57
N ALA A 320 -7.36 3.70 30.30
CA ALA A 320 -7.29 4.85 31.20
C ALA A 320 -7.93 4.58 32.57
N ASP A 321 -9.06 3.87 32.61
CA ASP A 321 -9.78 3.57 33.85
C ASP A 321 -9.00 2.62 34.78
N LYS A 322 -8.14 1.76 34.22
CA LYS A 322 -7.26 0.86 34.97
C LYS A 322 -5.94 1.51 35.38
N THR A 323 -5.36 2.28 34.48
CA THR A 323 -4.02 2.86 34.68
C THR A 323 -4.03 4.11 35.57
N GLN A 324 -5.04 4.99 35.45
CA GLN A 324 -5.09 6.25 36.21
C GLN A 324 -5.10 6.06 37.73
N PRO A 325 -5.87 5.13 38.32
CA PRO A 325 -5.83 4.89 39.77
C PRO A 325 -4.45 4.43 40.25
N ILE A 326 -3.75 3.62 39.45
CA ILE A 326 -2.39 3.14 39.76
C ILE A 326 -1.41 4.31 39.71
N MET A 327 -1.46 5.12 38.64
CA MET A 327 -0.65 6.33 38.53
C MET A 327 -0.89 7.27 39.71
N GLN A 328 -2.14 7.45 40.13
CA GLN A 328 -2.48 8.27 41.29
C GLN A 328 -1.91 7.70 42.59
N ALA A 329 -1.95 6.37 42.78
CA ALA A 329 -1.39 5.72 43.96
C ALA A 329 0.13 5.92 44.08
N TYR A 330 0.85 5.96 42.95
CA TYR A 330 2.28 6.26 42.90
C TYR A 330 2.60 7.78 42.77
N GLY A 331 1.60 8.66 42.68
CA GLY A 331 1.81 10.10 42.46
C GLY A 331 2.35 10.47 41.07
N LEU A 332 2.21 9.58 40.09
CA LEU A 332 2.64 9.73 38.69
C LEU A 332 1.59 10.39 37.80
N ASN A 333 0.41 10.72 38.34
CA ASN A 333 -0.68 11.36 37.62
C ASN A 333 -0.47 12.86 37.33
N GLN A 334 0.65 13.45 37.78
CA GLN A 334 1.01 14.81 37.41
C GLN A 334 1.42 14.89 35.93
N PRO A 335 1.13 16.01 35.22
CA PRO A 335 1.40 16.15 33.80
C PRO A 335 2.84 15.79 33.38
N GLY A 336 2.97 14.66 32.69
CA GLY A 336 4.22 14.19 32.10
C GLY A 336 5.19 13.45 33.04
N LEU A 337 4.88 13.26 34.33
CA LEU A 337 5.77 12.49 35.23
C LEU A 337 5.90 11.03 34.82
N PHE A 338 4.77 10.35 34.59
CA PHE A 338 4.80 8.98 34.08
C PHE A 338 5.56 8.87 32.75
N PHE A 339 5.31 9.80 31.82
CA PHE A 339 5.99 9.82 30.53
C PHE A 339 7.50 10.04 30.65
N THR A 340 7.95 10.90 31.58
CA THR A 340 9.38 11.08 31.85
C THR A 340 10.00 9.84 32.50
N LEU A 341 9.27 9.14 33.37
CA LEU A 341 9.72 7.86 33.95
C LEU A 341 9.83 6.77 32.88
N TRP A 342 8.81 6.63 32.04
CA TRP A 342 8.77 5.73 30.88
C TRP A 342 9.97 5.96 29.96
N GLN A 343 10.19 7.19 29.48
CA GLN A 343 11.36 7.50 28.67
C GLN A 343 12.68 7.22 29.38
N GLY A 344 12.75 7.46 30.70
CA GLY A 344 13.92 7.16 31.50
C GLY A 344 14.33 5.70 31.39
N LEU A 345 13.36 4.78 31.40
CA LEU A 345 13.59 3.36 31.18
C LEU A 345 14.05 3.08 29.74
N GLY A 346 13.43 3.70 28.74
CA GLY A 346 13.81 3.51 27.34
C GLY A 346 15.22 4.01 26.99
N ILE A 347 15.79 4.91 27.78
CA ILE A 347 17.15 5.44 27.59
C ILE A 347 18.23 4.49 28.16
N GLU A 348 17.87 3.61 29.09
CA GLU A 348 18.84 2.71 29.71
C GLU A 348 19.48 1.75 28.68
N PRO A 349 20.78 1.42 28.81
CA PRO A 349 21.66 1.65 29.96
C PRO A 349 22.36 3.02 29.97
N LEU A 350 22.02 3.94 29.05
CA LEU A 350 22.58 5.28 29.08
C LEU A 350 22.02 6.08 30.27
N PRO A 351 22.76 7.08 30.77
CA PRO A 351 22.28 7.87 31.89
C PRO A 351 21.03 8.67 31.50
N VAL A 352 20.03 8.68 32.37
CA VAL A 352 18.84 9.51 32.20
C VAL A 352 19.23 10.97 32.45
N SER A 353 19.08 11.84 31.45
CA SER A 353 19.48 13.24 31.53
C SER A 353 18.60 14.12 30.65
N THR A 354 18.58 15.42 30.92
CA THR A 354 17.86 16.40 30.07
C THR A 354 18.41 16.41 28.64
N VAL A 355 19.70 16.12 28.45
CA VAL A 355 20.34 16.00 27.13
C VAL A 355 19.77 14.81 26.36
N ASN A 356 19.68 13.64 26.99
CA ASN A 356 19.13 12.44 26.34
C ASN A 356 17.61 12.54 26.09
N PHE A 357 16.86 13.21 26.97
CA PHE A 357 15.45 13.53 26.68
C PHE A 357 15.30 14.50 25.50
N ALA A 358 16.15 15.53 25.43
CA ALA A 358 16.12 16.50 24.33
C ALA A 358 16.48 15.88 22.96
N ARG A 359 17.20 14.75 22.93
CA ARG A 359 17.40 13.99 21.67
C ARG A 359 16.10 13.42 21.11
N ARG A 360 15.20 12.93 21.98
CA ARG A 360 13.89 12.39 21.56
C ARG A 360 12.86 13.50 21.34
N PHE A 361 12.90 14.55 22.16
CA PHE A 361 11.94 15.67 22.12
C PHE A 361 12.67 17.02 22.12
N PRO A 362 13.32 17.41 21.01
CA PRO A 362 14.10 18.67 20.97
C PRO A 362 13.23 19.91 21.10
N TYR A 363 11.92 19.78 20.89
CA TYR A 363 10.94 20.86 20.92
C TYR A 363 10.57 21.28 22.35
N ALA A 364 10.81 20.43 23.35
CA ALA A 364 10.47 20.71 24.74
C ALA A 364 11.57 21.50 25.46
N ASN A 365 11.17 22.34 26.40
CA ASN A 365 12.10 23.10 27.23
C ASN A 365 12.91 22.14 28.13
N PRO A 366 14.25 22.15 28.09
CA PRO A 366 15.07 21.32 28.97
C PRO A 366 14.78 21.49 30.47
N ASN A 367 14.35 22.68 30.90
CA ASN A 367 13.99 22.95 32.29
C ASN A 367 12.76 22.15 32.73
N LEU A 368 11.81 21.89 31.82
CA LEU A 368 10.66 21.04 32.11
C LEU A 368 11.10 19.61 32.49
N TYR A 369 12.10 19.07 31.79
CA TYR A 369 12.67 17.76 32.14
C TYR A 369 13.45 17.79 33.45
N ALA A 370 14.19 18.88 33.72
CA ALA A 370 14.90 19.03 34.99
C ALA A 370 13.93 19.06 36.18
N GLU A 371 12.82 19.79 36.07
CA GLU A 371 11.76 19.86 37.07
C GLU A 371 11.10 18.48 37.29
N ARG A 372 10.76 17.78 36.21
CA ARG A 372 10.19 16.43 36.29
C ARG A 372 11.16 15.42 36.90
N LEU A 373 12.44 15.47 36.54
CA LEU A 373 13.48 14.62 37.15
C LEU A 373 13.65 14.92 38.63
N GLN A 374 13.60 16.19 39.05
CA GLN A 374 13.62 16.57 40.46
C GLN A 374 12.38 16.02 41.20
N ALA A 375 11.20 16.10 40.60
CA ALA A 375 9.97 15.54 41.18
C ALA A 375 10.05 14.00 41.30
N LEU A 376 10.51 13.30 40.26
CA LEU A 376 10.74 11.86 40.31
C LEU A 376 11.82 11.46 41.33
N THR A 377 12.84 12.31 41.52
CA THR A 377 13.86 12.11 42.57
C THR A 377 13.26 12.24 43.96
N ALA A 378 12.43 13.27 44.18
CA ALA A 378 11.74 13.47 45.45
C ALA A 378 10.76 12.32 45.78
N ALA A 379 10.16 11.71 44.76
CA ALA A 379 9.32 10.52 44.88
C ALA A 379 10.12 9.21 45.02
N GLY A 380 11.46 9.24 44.86
CA GLY A 380 12.33 8.07 44.97
C GLY A 380 12.35 7.16 43.73
N PHE A 381 11.78 7.58 42.59
CA PHE A 381 11.71 6.79 41.35
C PHE A 381 12.95 6.89 40.48
N VAL A 382 13.73 7.95 40.64
CA VAL A 382 15.05 8.09 40.03
C VAL A 382 16.05 8.56 41.08
N THR A 383 17.33 8.24 40.87
CA THR A 383 18.42 8.70 41.74
C THR A 383 19.52 9.33 40.92
N LYS A 384 20.16 10.38 41.44
CA LYS A 384 21.31 11.00 40.78
C LYS A 384 22.51 10.04 40.79
N THR A 385 23.18 9.92 39.65
CA THR A 385 24.38 9.08 39.52
C THR A 385 25.64 9.96 39.57
N GLY A 386 26.27 10.03 40.75
CA GLY A 386 27.51 10.81 40.93
C GLY A 386 27.32 12.33 41.03
N ASN A 387 28.30 13.10 40.57
CA ASN A 387 28.30 14.59 40.62
C ASN A 387 27.71 15.25 39.35
N THR A 388 27.18 14.46 38.41
CA THR A 388 26.65 14.95 37.14
C THR A 388 25.14 15.25 37.25
N SER A 389 24.59 15.86 36.21
CA SER A 389 23.14 16.05 36.00
C SER A 389 22.44 14.77 35.52
N ASP A 390 23.04 13.61 35.79
CA ASP A 390 22.57 12.31 35.32
C ASP A 390 21.82 11.56 36.41
N TYR A 391 20.90 10.73 35.98
CA TYR A 391 20.00 9.94 36.82
C TYR A 391 19.98 8.49 36.35
N ALA A 392 19.59 7.59 37.26
CA ALA A 392 19.23 6.22 36.97
C ALA A 392 17.84 5.92 37.54
N VAL A 393 17.06 5.07 36.87
CA VAL A 393 15.75 4.64 37.37
C VAL A 393 15.98 3.65 38.52
N THR A 394 15.35 3.92 39.67
CA THR A 394 15.47 3.07 40.86
C THR A 394 14.56 1.85 40.73
N ASP A 395 14.75 0.84 41.58
CA ASP A 395 13.85 -0.31 41.64
C ASP A 395 12.40 0.11 41.92
N ALA A 396 12.20 1.11 42.79
CA ALA A 396 10.88 1.68 43.05
C ALA A 396 10.27 2.37 41.82
N GLY A 397 11.10 3.03 41.00
CA GLY A 397 10.66 3.61 39.72
C GLY A 397 10.24 2.54 38.71
N ARG A 398 11.02 1.45 38.61
CA ARG A 398 10.66 0.30 37.76
C ARG A 398 9.37 -0.36 38.23
N GLU A 399 9.23 -0.61 39.52
CA GLU A 399 8.02 -1.18 40.10
C GLU A 399 6.78 -0.32 39.77
N ALA A 400 6.88 0.99 39.99
CA ALA A 400 5.80 1.92 39.71
C ALA A 400 5.43 1.96 38.21
N TYR A 401 6.43 1.96 37.33
CA TYR A 401 6.22 1.86 35.89
C TYR A 401 5.52 0.55 35.52
N PHE A 402 6.10 -0.59 35.90
CA PHE A 402 5.58 -1.91 35.53
C PHE A 402 4.21 -2.18 36.12
N ALA A 403 3.83 -1.59 37.25
CA ALA A 403 2.47 -1.65 37.77
C ALA A 403 1.45 -1.01 36.80
N VAL A 404 1.78 0.15 36.23
CA VAL A 404 0.93 0.83 35.24
C VAL A 404 0.92 0.07 33.92
N ASP A 405 2.11 -0.32 33.45
CA ASP A 405 2.31 -1.06 32.21
C ASP A 405 1.60 -2.43 32.23
N ASN A 406 1.67 -3.18 33.34
CA ASN A 406 0.91 -4.43 33.52
C ASN A 406 -0.60 -4.19 33.36
N ALA A 407 -1.15 -3.15 33.99
CA ALA A 407 -2.58 -2.86 33.88
C ALA A 407 -2.98 -2.47 32.44
N PHE A 408 -2.09 -1.80 31.72
CA PHE A 408 -2.23 -1.53 30.28
C PHE A 408 -2.24 -2.85 29.48
N THR A 409 -1.21 -3.70 29.63
CA THR A 409 -1.06 -4.97 28.91
C THR A 409 -2.22 -5.92 29.19
N ASP A 410 -2.63 -6.06 30.46
CA ASP A 410 -3.74 -6.90 30.87
C ASP A 410 -5.06 -6.43 30.24
N THR A 411 -5.27 -5.11 30.16
CA THR A 411 -6.48 -4.54 29.56
C THR A 411 -6.52 -4.81 28.06
N LEU A 412 -5.44 -4.52 27.33
CA LEU A 412 -5.40 -4.73 25.88
C LEU A 412 -5.43 -6.22 25.50
N SER A 413 -4.77 -7.07 26.27
CA SER A 413 -4.77 -8.53 26.03
C SER A 413 -6.16 -9.16 26.21
N ALA A 414 -7.01 -8.55 27.02
CA ALA A 414 -8.39 -9.00 27.24
C ALA A 414 -9.36 -8.55 26.14
N LEU A 415 -8.94 -7.67 25.22
CA LEU A 415 -9.78 -7.15 24.14
C LEU A 415 -9.60 -7.97 22.86
N GLU A 416 -10.73 -8.38 22.27
CA GLU A 416 -10.78 -9.02 20.95
C GLU A 416 -11.46 -8.06 19.97
N LEU A 417 -10.66 -7.20 19.32
CA LEU A 417 -11.16 -6.23 18.33
C LEU A 417 -11.14 -6.78 16.90
N LEU A 418 -10.30 -7.79 16.64
CA LEU A 418 -10.13 -8.44 15.36
C LEU A 418 -10.15 -9.96 15.55
N PRO A 419 -10.60 -10.73 14.54
CA PRO A 419 -10.36 -12.17 14.50
C PRO A 419 -8.87 -12.47 14.68
N GLN A 420 -8.54 -13.55 15.42
CA GLN A 420 -7.16 -13.91 15.73
C GLN A 420 -6.23 -13.92 14.50
N ALA A 421 -6.66 -14.54 13.40
CA ALA A 421 -5.87 -14.63 12.17
C ALA A 421 -5.57 -13.24 11.56
N GLU A 422 -6.52 -12.30 11.63
CA GLU A 422 -6.33 -10.94 11.14
C GLU A 422 -5.40 -10.14 12.07
N SER A 423 -5.53 -10.34 13.39
CA SER A 423 -4.63 -9.73 14.38
C SER A 423 -3.19 -10.23 14.20
N GLU A 424 -2.98 -11.52 13.97
CA GLU A 424 -1.67 -12.13 13.71
C GLU A 424 -1.07 -11.60 12.39
N GLN A 425 -1.90 -11.47 11.35
CA GLN A 425 -1.48 -10.91 10.08
C GLN A 425 -1.07 -9.44 10.22
N LEU A 426 -1.87 -8.62 10.90
CA LEU A 426 -1.56 -7.21 11.15
C LEU A 426 -0.26 -7.06 11.94
N THR A 427 -0.09 -7.87 13.00
CA THR A 427 1.11 -7.90 13.82
C THR A 427 2.35 -8.24 12.99
N THR A 428 2.24 -9.25 12.12
CA THR A 428 3.33 -9.66 11.21
C THR A 428 3.72 -8.54 10.24
N LEU A 429 2.72 -7.85 9.67
CA LEU A 429 2.96 -6.74 8.76
C LEU A 429 3.62 -5.56 9.47
N LEU A 430 3.12 -5.16 10.64
CA LEU A 430 3.69 -4.09 11.44
C LEU A 430 5.12 -4.42 11.88
N ALA A 431 5.37 -5.65 12.33
CA ALA A 431 6.71 -6.12 12.69
C ALA A 431 7.70 -5.94 11.53
N ALA A 432 7.31 -6.30 10.32
CA ALA A 432 8.17 -6.17 9.14
C ALA A 432 8.48 -4.69 8.82
N VAL A 433 7.50 -3.79 8.94
CA VAL A 433 7.70 -2.35 8.72
C VAL A 433 8.61 -1.74 9.79
N VAL A 434 8.37 -2.08 11.06
CA VAL A 434 9.17 -1.62 12.20
C VAL A 434 10.62 -2.11 12.08
N GLU A 435 10.82 -3.40 11.81
CA GLU A 435 12.16 -3.98 11.68
C GLU A 435 12.94 -3.32 10.53
N ARG A 436 12.26 -3.07 9.41
CA ARG A 436 12.87 -2.34 8.31
C ARG A 436 13.23 -0.92 8.71
N SER A 437 12.36 -0.23 9.43
CA SER A 437 12.59 1.15 9.89
C SER A 437 13.77 1.25 10.86
N ALA A 438 13.89 0.30 11.78
CA ALA A 438 14.95 0.24 12.78
C ALA A 438 16.33 -0.11 12.18
N THR A 439 16.38 -0.90 11.11
CA THR A 439 17.63 -1.45 10.56
C THR A 439 18.10 -0.79 9.27
N GLN A 440 17.22 -0.06 8.57
CA GLN A 440 17.58 0.60 7.32
C GLN A 440 18.59 1.73 7.56
N ASP A 441 19.72 1.66 6.84
CA ASP A 441 20.67 2.78 6.74
C ASP A 441 20.15 3.81 5.74
N ASP A 442 19.52 4.86 6.27
CA ASP A 442 19.02 6.03 5.54
C ASP A 442 19.61 7.34 6.09
N GLY A 443 20.69 7.25 6.86
CA GLY A 443 21.33 8.39 7.51
C GLY A 443 20.57 8.97 8.71
N THR A 444 19.45 8.37 9.13
CA THR A 444 18.73 8.79 10.35
C THR A 444 19.39 8.20 11.61
N ASP A 445 19.53 9.00 12.67
CA ASP A 445 19.90 8.50 14.01
C ASP A 445 18.67 7.78 14.58
N LYS A 446 18.75 6.45 14.76
CA LYS A 446 17.63 5.59 15.20
C LYS A 446 17.38 5.68 16.71
N TRP A 447 17.55 6.86 17.28
CA TRP A 447 17.54 7.09 18.72
C TRP A 447 16.14 6.89 19.31
N CYS A 448 15.13 7.52 18.73
CA CYS A 448 13.76 7.49 19.22
C CYS A 448 13.18 6.07 19.12
N ILE A 449 13.28 5.41 17.96
CA ILE A 449 12.82 4.03 17.80
C ILE A 449 13.61 3.06 18.69
N GLY A 450 14.92 3.26 18.83
CA GLY A 450 15.74 2.47 19.74
C GLY A 450 15.27 2.57 21.19
N CYS A 451 14.93 3.79 21.64
CA CYS A 451 14.35 4.01 22.96
C CYS A 451 12.94 3.43 23.11
N SER A 452 12.07 3.50 22.08
CA SER A 452 10.74 2.87 22.13
C SER A 452 10.87 1.34 22.30
N ARG A 453 11.68 0.71 21.45
CA ARG A 453 11.90 -0.74 21.44
C ARG A 453 12.49 -1.32 22.72
N SER A 454 13.34 -0.57 23.43
CA SER A 454 13.92 -1.02 24.69
C SER A 454 12.88 -1.09 25.83
N MET A 455 11.68 -0.52 25.64
CA MET A 455 10.60 -0.54 26.63
C MET A 455 9.57 -1.65 26.37
N HIS A 456 9.50 -2.17 25.15
CA HIS A 456 8.61 -3.29 24.82
C HIS A 456 9.00 -4.53 25.60
N ARG A 457 8.01 -5.32 26.01
CA ARG A 457 8.29 -6.59 26.66
C ARG A 457 8.83 -7.57 25.61
N ASN A 458 9.56 -8.58 26.07
CA ASN A 458 10.01 -9.69 25.22
C ASN A 458 8.82 -10.29 24.44
N ASP A 459 9.11 -11.15 23.46
CA ASP A 459 8.16 -11.81 22.50
C ASP A 459 6.93 -12.56 23.08
N ALA A 460 6.66 -12.46 24.38
CA ALA A 460 5.50 -13.02 25.06
C ALA A 460 4.20 -12.23 24.83
N ASP A 461 4.28 -10.97 24.42
CA ASP A 461 3.10 -10.13 24.18
C ASP A 461 2.44 -10.50 22.84
N ALA A 462 1.11 -10.58 22.84
CA ALA A 462 0.31 -11.03 21.70
C ALA A 462 -0.89 -10.12 21.45
N GLY A 463 -1.49 -10.24 20.26
CA GLY A 463 -2.71 -9.52 19.91
C GLY A 463 -2.52 -8.00 19.91
N LEU A 464 -3.44 -7.28 20.55
CA LEU A 464 -3.49 -5.81 20.50
C LEU A 464 -2.35 -5.11 21.21
N VAL A 465 -1.74 -5.74 22.23
CA VAL A 465 -0.56 -5.19 22.90
C VAL A 465 0.56 -5.01 21.88
N ARG A 466 0.83 -6.06 21.10
CA ARG A 466 1.91 -6.03 20.11
C ARG A 466 1.63 -5.06 18.96
N VAL A 467 0.35 -4.91 18.59
CA VAL A 467 -0.07 -3.90 17.62
C VAL A 467 0.23 -2.49 18.16
N ASP A 468 -0.13 -2.19 19.41
CA ASP A 468 0.13 -0.88 20.04
C ASP A 468 1.63 -0.58 20.14
N GLU A 469 2.43 -1.54 20.61
CA GLU A 469 3.90 -1.44 20.68
C GLU A 469 4.51 -1.09 19.32
N TYR A 470 4.10 -1.79 18.24
CA TYR A 470 4.61 -1.48 16.91
C TYR A 470 4.12 -0.14 16.36
N LEU A 471 2.91 0.30 16.73
CA LEU A 471 2.45 1.63 16.36
C LEU A 471 3.24 2.72 17.09
N ASP A 472 3.62 2.52 18.36
CA ASP A 472 4.53 3.42 19.07
C ASP A 472 5.93 3.42 18.45
N ASP A 473 6.46 2.27 18.05
CA ASP A 473 7.75 2.16 17.33
C ASP A 473 7.73 2.98 16.04
N LEU A 474 6.66 2.89 15.25
CA LEU A 474 6.51 3.68 14.02
C LEU A 474 6.39 5.17 14.31
N ASN A 475 5.72 5.56 15.40
CA ASN A 475 5.65 6.96 15.83
C ASN A 475 7.03 7.47 16.26
N ALA A 476 7.79 6.67 17.00
CA ALA A 476 9.15 6.99 17.41
C ALA A 476 10.10 7.08 16.20
N TYR A 477 9.98 6.17 15.23
CA TYR A 477 10.75 6.25 13.99
C TYR A 477 10.43 7.50 13.18
N ARG A 478 9.16 7.90 13.15
CA ARG A 478 8.76 9.15 12.53
C ARG A 478 9.46 10.34 13.20
N ASP A 479 9.63 10.33 14.52
CA ASP A 479 10.42 11.36 15.21
C ASP A 479 11.89 11.35 14.74
N ASP A 480 12.53 10.17 14.61
CA ASP A 480 13.89 10.05 14.05
C ASP A 480 13.99 10.63 12.63
N ALA A 481 13.03 10.30 11.77
CA ALA A 481 12.97 10.81 10.41
C ALA A 481 12.78 12.33 10.36
N HIS A 482 11.91 12.89 11.23
CA HIS A 482 11.74 14.33 11.36
C HIS A 482 13.04 15.01 11.82
N LEU A 483 13.69 14.48 12.87
CA LEU A 483 14.96 15.00 13.39
C LEU A 483 16.05 15.03 12.31
N ALA A 484 16.20 13.92 11.57
CA ALA A 484 17.19 13.81 10.50
C ALA A 484 16.90 14.75 9.33
N ALA A 485 15.64 14.88 8.91
CA ALA A 485 15.24 15.82 7.86
C ALA A 485 15.55 17.28 8.23
N TYR A 486 15.53 17.59 9.52
CA TYR A 486 15.72 18.95 10.03
C TYR A 486 17.15 19.29 10.42
N ALA A 487 17.98 18.31 10.76
CA ALA A 487 19.35 18.52 11.20
C ALA A 487 20.19 19.43 10.28
N PRO A 488 20.11 19.34 8.92
CA PRO A 488 20.89 20.19 8.03
C PRO A 488 20.56 21.68 8.10
N TYR A 489 19.40 22.07 8.64
CA TYR A 489 18.98 23.47 8.69
C TYR A 489 19.48 24.23 9.92
N GLU A 490 20.08 23.51 10.88
CA GLU A 490 20.64 24.07 12.11
C GLU A 490 19.61 24.93 12.88
N LEU A 491 18.36 24.46 12.94
CA LEU A 491 17.31 25.12 13.71
C LEU A 491 17.21 24.58 15.13
N SER A 492 16.92 25.44 16.10
CA SER A 492 16.47 24.99 17.41
C SER A 492 15.16 24.22 17.32
N GLY A 493 14.92 23.26 18.23
CA GLY A 493 13.66 22.54 18.29
C GLY A 493 12.44 23.46 18.34
N PRO A 494 12.37 24.44 19.27
CA PRO A 494 11.27 25.40 19.30
C PRO A 494 11.09 26.19 17.99
N ALA A 495 12.17 26.51 17.26
CA ALA A 495 12.06 27.17 15.95
C ALA A 495 11.44 26.27 14.89
N MET A 496 11.79 24.98 14.89
CA MET A 496 11.20 24.01 13.98
C MET A 496 9.70 23.80 14.23
N GLU A 497 9.30 23.65 15.49
CA GLU A 497 7.88 23.50 15.85
C GLU A 497 7.08 24.77 15.52
N ALA A 498 7.65 25.95 15.80
CA ALA A 498 7.07 27.24 15.43
C ALA A 498 6.91 27.40 13.91
N PHE A 499 7.92 27.01 13.12
CA PHE A 499 7.85 27.03 11.65
C PHE A 499 6.71 26.17 11.12
N THR A 500 6.57 24.96 11.66
CA THR A 500 5.50 24.03 11.29
C THR A 500 4.10 24.60 11.56
N LEU A 501 3.89 25.21 12.73
CA LEU A 501 2.59 25.80 13.09
C LEU A 501 2.30 27.11 12.36
N LEU A 502 3.34 27.89 12.02
CA LEU A 502 3.20 29.06 11.18
C LEU A 502 2.76 28.67 9.76
N TRP A 503 3.32 27.58 9.24
CA TRP A 503 2.99 27.05 7.91
C TRP A 503 1.58 26.45 7.85
N LYS A 504 1.23 25.55 8.78
CA LYS A 504 -0.03 24.80 8.73
C LYS A 504 -1.22 25.56 9.27
N ASP A 505 -1.06 26.22 10.40
CA ASP A 505 -2.18 26.74 11.21
C ASP A 505 -2.24 28.27 11.20
N GLY A 506 -1.24 28.93 10.60
CA GLY A 506 -1.12 30.39 10.61
C GLY A 506 -0.90 30.97 12.01
N LEU A 507 -0.46 30.15 12.98
CA LEU A 507 -0.16 30.59 14.36
C LEU A 507 1.06 31.50 14.35
N ASN A 508 0.78 32.80 14.31
CA ASN A 508 1.76 33.80 13.93
C ASN A 508 2.31 34.62 15.10
N THR A 509 2.02 34.29 16.35
CA THR A 509 2.59 35.00 17.51
C THR A 509 3.20 34.03 18.51
N ALA A 510 4.24 34.47 19.23
CA ALA A 510 4.87 33.67 20.27
C ALA A 510 3.91 33.30 21.42
N ALA A 511 2.96 34.20 21.74
CA ALA A 511 1.93 33.93 22.74
C ALA A 511 0.96 32.84 22.29
N ALA A 512 0.49 32.89 21.04
CA ALA A 512 -0.38 31.84 20.50
C ALA A 512 0.33 30.48 20.41
N LEU A 513 1.63 30.47 20.09
CA LEU A 513 2.44 29.24 20.13
C LEU A 513 2.57 28.71 21.56
N GLN A 514 2.87 29.56 22.54
CA GLN A 514 2.97 29.15 23.94
C GLN A 514 1.66 28.60 24.49
N GLU A 515 0.54 29.25 24.21
CA GLU A 515 -0.79 28.77 24.61
C GLU A 515 -1.10 27.41 23.98
N ARG A 516 -0.84 27.25 22.67
CA ARG A 516 -1.09 26.01 21.95
C ARG A 516 -0.20 24.86 22.42
N LEU A 517 1.04 25.17 22.80
CA LEU A 517 2.11 24.22 23.12
C LEU A 517 2.56 24.33 24.58
N GLU A 518 1.65 24.68 25.49
CA GLU A 518 1.98 24.86 26.92
C GLU A 518 2.66 23.62 27.51
N PHE A 519 2.24 22.43 27.06
CA PHE A 519 2.80 21.14 27.48
C PHE A 519 4.29 20.96 27.15
N ARG A 520 4.87 21.78 26.26
CA ARG A 520 6.31 21.81 25.96
C ARG A 520 7.13 22.58 27.00
N GLY A 521 6.50 23.38 27.85
CA GLY A 521 7.16 24.19 28.88
C GLY A 521 7.98 25.37 28.33
N ASN A 522 7.83 25.71 27.05
CA ASN A 522 8.49 26.87 26.44
C ASN A 522 7.74 28.16 26.83
N SER A 523 8.48 29.21 27.17
CA SER A 523 7.89 30.52 27.45
C SER A 523 7.63 31.32 26.17
N VAL A 524 6.91 32.43 26.29
CA VAL A 524 6.70 33.38 25.17
C VAL A 524 8.06 33.90 24.66
N GLU A 525 9.03 34.09 25.54
CA GLU A 525 10.38 34.55 25.18
C GLU A 525 11.12 33.49 24.35
N ILE A 526 11.00 32.20 24.71
CA ILE A 526 11.60 31.10 23.94
C ILE A 526 10.99 31.05 22.54
N TYR A 527 9.66 31.08 22.41
CA TYR A 527 9.03 31.09 21.08
C TYR A 527 9.30 32.39 20.31
N SER A 528 9.45 33.52 20.99
CA SER A 528 9.86 34.76 20.34
C SER A 528 11.27 34.64 19.76
N ALA A 529 12.23 34.07 20.51
CA ALA A 529 13.59 33.83 20.03
C ALA A 529 13.60 32.84 18.86
N ALA A 530 12.84 31.75 18.98
CA ALA A 530 12.64 30.75 17.93
C ALA A 530 12.10 31.36 16.62
N LEU A 531 11.09 32.24 16.72
CA LEU A 531 10.56 32.94 15.55
C LEU A 531 11.57 33.96 14.97
N GLN A 532 12.42 34.58 15.80
CA GLN A 532 13.53 35.42 15.30
C GLN A 532 14.58 34.60 14.55
N GLU A 533 14.80 33.35 14.93
CA GLU A 533 15.70 32.43 14.21
C GLU A 533 15.21 32.21 12.77
N LEU A 534 13.90 32.01 12.58
CA LEU A 534 13.28 31.90 11.26
C LEU A 534 13.38 33.21 10.46
N VAL A 535 13.31 34.37 11.13
CA VAL A 535 13.56 35.68 10.48
C VAL A 535 15.02 35.81 10.05
N ALA A 536 15.97 35.38 10.89
CA ALA A 536 17.39 35.43 10.57
C ALA A 536 17.77 34.52 9.38
N LYS A 537 17.09 33.38 9.22
CA LYS A 537 17.20 32.51 8.04
C LYS A 537 16.50 33.08 6.80
N GLY A 538 15.77 34.20 6.93
CA GLY A 538 15.00 34.80 5.86
C GLY A 538 13.78 33.98 5.47
N TRP A 539 13.28 33.11 6.35
CA TRP A 539 12.11 32.26 6.12
C TRP A 539 10.84 32.90 6.62
N ALA A 540 10.93 33.74 7.65
CA ALA A 540 9.82 34.53 8.15
C ALA A 540 10.11 36.03 8.11
N THR A 541 9.06 36.84 8.11
CA THR A 541 9.12 38.28 8.37
C THR A 541 8.27 38.60 9.60
N LYS A 542 8.67 39.62 10.35
CA LYS A 542 7.92 40.13 11.50
C LYS A 542 7.24 41.44 11.12
N THR A 543 5.94 41.54 11.38
CA THR A 543 5.16 42.79 11.32
C THR A 543 4.44 42.94 12.65
N ASP A 544 4.76 44.01 13.39
CA ASP A 544 4.33 44.19 14.78
C ASP A 544 4.70 42.98 15.66
N ASN A 545 3.70 42.29 16.22
CA ASN A 545 3.87 41.08 17.03
C ASN A 545 3.62 39.79 16.25
N ALA A 546 3.28 39.88 14.96
CA ALA A 546 2.96 38.74 14.12
C ALA A 546 4.11 38.39 13.17
N PHE A 547 4.23 37.10 12.86
CA PHE A 547 5.20 36.54 11.93
C PHE A 547 4.49 35.97 10.70
N LYS A 548 5.11 36.04 9.54
CA LYS A 548 4.58 35.44 8.31
C LYS A 548 5.71 34.79 7.54
N LEU A 549 5.44 33.63 6.94
CA LEU A 549 6.40 33.03 6.01
C LEU A 549 6.64 33.96 4.83
N THR A 550 7.90 34.08 4.44
CA THR A 550 8.33 34.65 3.17
C THR A 550 8.15 33.61 2.06
N SER A 551 8.31 34.01 0.80
CA SER A 551 8.36 33.05 -0.31
C SER A 551 9.45 31.99 -0.11
N ASN A 552 10.62 32.39 0.40
CA ASN A 552 11.74 31.47 0.71
C ASN A 552 11.46 30.53 1.90
N GLY A 553 10.50 30.86 2.77
CA GLY A 553 10.06 29.94 3.81
C GLY A 553 8.86 29.08 3.39
N GLN A 554 8.24 29.38 2.24
CA GLN A 554 7.15 28.58 1.66
C GLN A 554 7.67 27.54 0.66
N GLU A 555 8.69 27.91 -0.10
CA GLU A 555 9.55 27.01 -0.89
C GLU A 555 10.32 26.07 0.04
#